data_AF-A0A519QT17-F1
#
_entry.id   AF-A0A519QT17-F1
#
_cell.length_a   1.000
_cell.length_b   1.000
_cell.length_c   1.000
_cell.angle_alpha   90.00
_cell.angle_beta   90.00
_cell.angle_gamma   90.00
#
_symmetry.space_group_name_H-M   'P 1'
#
loop_
_entity.id
_entity.type
_entity.pdbx_description
1 polymer ?
#
loop_
_entity_poly.entity_id
_entity_poly.type
_entity_poly.pdbx_seq_one_letter_code
_entity_poly.pdbx_strand_id
1 'polypeptide(L)'
;LNIGTDGFIHTGDLGYLDKNKYLFLTGRKDDVIVLDNGKKIHPGEIERHILKSHIINYALIFLNASGTLSLIVSPASNQDVEPVILGIVKSWNEQVPSYSRIKYLLVAPSPFSINDGLLTATLKMKRKSIVNKFSSESFSSLAHVDGY
;
A
#
# COMPACT_ATOMS: atom_id res chain seq x y z
N LEU A 1 16.01 18.06 -6.04
CA LEU A 1 16.31 17.62 -4.66
C LEU A 1 16.34 18.88 -3.79
N ASN A 2 15.54 18.94 -2.72
CA ASN A 2 15.73 19.98 -1.70
C ASN A 2 16.75 19.46 -0.69
N ILE A 3 17.92 20.10 -0.66
CA ILE A 3 18.94 19.86 0.35
C ILE A 3 18.64 20.85 1.48
N GLY A 4 18.45 20.34 2.69
CA GLY A 4 18.27 21.16 3.89
C GLY A 4 19.54 21.94 4.20
N THR A 5 19.43 23.02 4.97
CA THR A 5 20.59 23.83 5.40
C THR A 5 21.55 23.08 6.34
N ASP A 6 21.19 21.84 6.73
CA ASP A 6 21.98 20.89 7.52
C ASP A 6 22.79 19.90 6.67
N GLY A 7 22.72 20.00 5.33
CA GLY A 7 23.41 19.11 4.41
C GLY A 7 22.75 17.74 4.22
N PHE A 8 21.54 17.55 4.75
CA PHE A 8 20.77 16.32 4.55
C PHE A 8 19.77 16.47 3.39
N ILE A 9 19.57 15.39 2.64
CA ILE A 9 18.50 15.30 1.64
C ILE A 9 17.26 14.79 2.38
N HIS A 10 16.25 15.63 2.52
CA HIS A 10 14.97 15.23 3.11
C HIS A 10 14.15 14.43 2.09
N THR A 11 14.44 13.12 1.95
CA THR A 11 13.70 12.22 1.04
C THR A 11 12.42 11.66 1.65
N GLY A 12 12.29 11.75 2.99
CA GLY A 12 11.20 11.12 3.74
C GLY A 12 11.39 9.61 3.95
N ASP A 13 12.57 9.07 3.67
CA ASP A 13 12.91 7.66 3.85
C ASP A 13 13.94 7.51 4.99
N LEU A 14 13.77 6.56 5.91
CA LEU A 14 14.86 6.20 6.83
C LEU A 14 15.88 5.36 6.07
N GLY A 15 17.15 5.69 6.31
CA GLY A 15 18.22 4.75 6.12
C GLY A 15 19.31 4.95 7.16
N TYR A 16 20.16 3.94 7.33
CA TYR A 16 21.41 4.08 8.07
C TYR A 16 22.57 3.67 7.18
N LEU A 17 23.73 4.29 7.42
CA LEU A 17 24.99 3.87 6.84
C LEU A 17 25.63 2.85 7.77
N ASP A 18 26.09 1.72 7.23
CA ASP A 18 26.93 0.81 8.00
C ASP A 18 28.38 1.32 8.10
N LYS A 19 29.23 0.55 8.79
CA LYS A 19 30.66 0.86 8.98
C LYS A 19 31.44 0.90 7.66
N ASN A 20 30.87 0.35 6.59
CA ASN A 20 31.46 0.23 5.27
C ASN A 20 30.84 1.23 4.27
N LYS A 21 30.00 2.16 4.75
CA LYS A 21 29.31 3.21 3.98
C LYS A 21 28.29 2.70 2.96
N TYR A 22 27.71 1.53 3.18
CA TYR A 22 26.51 1.10 2.44
C TYR A 22 25.27 1.75 3.05
N LEU A 23 24.44 2.37 2.19
CA LEU A 23 23.15 2.94 2.59
C LEU A 23 22.09 1.84 2.60
N PHE A 24 21.61 1.49 3.80
CA PHE A 24 20.48 0.58 3.96
C PHE A 24 19.20 1.41 4.05
N LEU A 25 18.31 1.29 3.06
CA LEU A 25 16.99 1.89 3.09
C LEU A 25 16.09 1.03 4.00
N THR A 26 15.79 1.52 5.20
CA THR A 26 14.95 0.80 6.18
C THR A 26 13.45 1.11 6.02
N GLY A 27 13.05 1.76 4.93
CA GLY A 27 11.67 2.16 4.63
C GLY A 27 11.30 3.52 5.23
N ARG A 28 10.05 3.98 5.02
CA ARG A 28 9.54 5.24 5.57
C ARG A 28 9.23 5.12 7.06
N LYS A 29 9.77 6.03 7.87
CA LYS A 29 9.64 6.06 9.35
C LYS A 29 8.23 6.29 9.87
N ASP A 30 7.40 7.01 9.11
CA ASP A 30 6.18 7.63 9.63
C ASP A 30 4.88 6.87 9.26
N ASP A 31 4.96 5.73 8.57
CA ASP A 31 3.79 5.03 8.03
C ASP A 31 3.25 3.90 8.95
N VAL A 32 3.51 3.91 10.26
CA VAL A 32 2.92 2.91 11.17
C VAL A 32 1.48 3.28 11.50
N ILE A 33 0.54 2.38 11.22
CA ILE A 33 -0.84 2.52 11.68
C ILE A 33 -0.92 2.00 13.12
N VAL A 34 -1.27 2.89 14.04
CA VAL A 34 -1.55 2.52 15.43
C VAL A 34 -3.06 2.41 15.59
N LEU A 35 -3.54 1.22 15.93
CA LEU A 35 -4.95 0.96 16.19
C LEU A 35 -5.35 1.44 17.59
N ASP A 36 -6.64 1.64 17.82
CA ASP A 36 -7.19 2.08 19.12
C ASP A 36 -6.81 1.17 20.30
N ASN A 37 -6.56 -0.11 20.02
CA ASN A 37 -6.10 -1.09 21.00
C ASN A 37 -4.57 -1.09 21.22
N GLY A 38 -3.86 -0.08 20.70
CA GLY A 38 -2.41 0.09 20.80
C GLY A 38 -1.57 -0.81 19.91
N LYS A 39 -2.21 -1.70 19.12
CA LYS A 39 -1.49 -2.59 18.19
C LYS A 39 -1.00 -1.80 16.98
N LYS A 40 0.14 -2.24 16.44
CA LYS A 40 0.80 -1.60 15.31
C LYS A 40 0.65 -2.45 14.06
N ILE A 41 0.35 -1.80 12.95
CA ILE A 41 0.39 -2.36 11.61
C ILE A 41 1.47 -1.60 10.85
N HIS A 42 2.27 -2.34 10.09
CA HIS A 42 3.30 -1.80 9.21
C HIS A 42 2.87 -1.97 7.74
N PRO A 43 2.10 -1.03 7.17
CA PRO A 43 1.66 -1.02 5.77
C PRO A 43 2.71 -1.50 4.78
N GLY A 44 3.94 -0.96 4.85
CA GLY A 44 5.01 -1.30 3.93
C GLY A 44 5.45 -2.76 3.96
N GLU A 45 5.25 -3.49 5.08
CA GLU A 45 5.51 -4.93 5.15
C GLU A 45 4.46 -5.72 4.37
N ILE A 46 3.19 -5.34 4.56
CA ILE A 46 2.05 -5.95 3.87
C ILE A 46 2.14 -5.65 2.37
N GLU A 47 2.29 -4.38 2.00
CA GLU A 47 2.41 -3.93 0.60
C GLU A 47 3.55 -4.67 -0.11
N ARG A 48 4.74 -4.78 0.53
CA ARG A 48 5.89 -5.52 -0.02
C ARG A 48 5.61 -7.01 -0.17
N HIS A 49 4.85 -7.62 0.73
CA HIS A 49 4.45 -9.03 0.58
C HIS A 49 3.54 -9.21 -0.63
N ILE A 50 2.51 -8.38 -0.76
CA ILE A 50 1.55 -8.42 -1.88
C ILE A 50 2.28 -8.18 -3.22
N LEU A 51 3.22 -7.24 -3.25
CA LEU A 51 4.03 -6.89 -4.44
C LEU A 51 5.03 -7.97 -4.87
N LYS A 52 5.16 -9.09 -4.15
CA LYS A 52 5.93 -10.24 -4.65
C LYS A 52 5.29 -10.87 -5.89
N SER A 53 4.00 -10.66 -6.10
CA SER A 53 3.29 -11.14 -7.28
C SER A 53 3.44 -10.16 -8.44
N HIS A 54 3.95 -10.65 -9.57
CA HIS A 54 4.17 -9.85 -10.79
C HIS A 54 2.87 -9.38 -11.47
N ILE A 55 1.70 -9.87 -11.02
CA ILE A 55 0.40 -9.41 -11.52
C ILE A 55 -0.03 -8.08 -10.88
N ILE A 56 0.74 -7.56 -9.91
CA ILE A 56 0.45 -6.34 -9.14
C ILE A 56 1.60 -5.34 -9.30
N ASN A 57 1.31 -4.14 -9.81
CA ASN A 57 2.31 -3.07 -9.94
C ASN A 57 2.42 -2.20 -8.68
N TYR A 58 1.29 -1.94 -8.04
CA TYR A 58 1.20 -1.09 -6.87
C TYR A 58 0.21 -1.66 -5.86
N ALA A 59 0.54 -1.57 -4.58
CA ALA A 59 -0.31 -1.96 -3.47
C ALA A 59 -0.33 -0.83 -2.45
N LEU A 60 -1.52 -0.46 -1.96
CA LEU A 60 -1.72 0.60 -1.00
C LEU A 60 -2.55 0.08 0.17
N ILE A 61 -1.95 0.03 1.36
CA ILE A 61 -2.63 -0.26 2.62
C ILE A 61 -3.02 1.04 3.30
N PHE A 62 -4.27 1.10 3.76
CA PHE A 62 -4.83 2.24 4.48
C PHE A 62 -5.96 1.81 5.42
N LEU A 63 -6.38 2.70 6.31
CA LEU A 63 -7.65 2.57 7.01
C LEU A 63 -8.72 3.32 6.22
N ASN A 64 -9.85 2.68 5.94
CA ASN A 64 -11.00 3.35 5.35
C ASN A 64 -11.69 4.29 6.38
N ALA A 65 -12.77 4.94 5.96
CA ALA A 65 -13.52 5.86 6.82
C ALA A 65 -14.09 5.20 8.10
N SER A 66 -14.27 3.88 8.13
CA SER A 66 -14.70 3.12 9.32
C SER A 66 -13.54 2.61 10.17
N GLY A 67 -12.30 3.02 9.90
CA GLY A 67 -11.11 2.56 10.64
C GLY A 67 -10.72 1.12 10.32
N THR A 68 -11.22 0.56 9.22
CA THR A 68 -10.95 -0.83 8.82
C THR A 68 -9.77 -0.91 7.86
N LEU A 69 -8.91 -1.92 8.04
CA LEU A 69 -7.74 -2.15 7.19
C LEU A 69 -8.16 -2.61 5.79
N SER A 70 -7.80 -1.82 4.79
CA SER A 70 -8.18 -2.00 3.39
C SER A 70 -6.96 -1.96 2.48
N LEU A 71 -7.05 -2.70 1.38
CA LEU A 71 -6.03 -2.77 0.34
C LEU A 71 -6.60 -2.29 -0.99
N ILE A 72 -5.91 -1.35 -1.64
CA ILE A 72 -6.12 -1.01 -3.05
C ILE A 72 -4.93 -1.52 -3.86
N VAL A 73 -5.21 -2.19 -4.98
CA VAL A 73 -4.20 -2.76 -5.88
C VAL A 73 -4.33 -2.18 -7.28
N SER A 74 -3.21 -1.80 -7.87
CA SER A 74 -3.08 -1.63 -9.33
C SER A 74 -2.64 -2.95 -9.94
N PRO A 75 -3.43 -3.56 -10.84
CA PRO A 75 -2.96 -4.72 -11.58
C PRO A 75 -1.81 -4.33 -12.53
N ALA A 76 -1.07 -5.33 -12.99
CA ALA A 76 -0.01 -5.18 -13.99
C ALA A 76 -0.54 -5.12 -15.43
N SER A 77 -1.77 -5.56 -15.66
CA SER A 77 -2.45 -5.55 -16.96
C SER A 77 -3.96 -5.31 -16.80
N ASN A 78 -4.68 -5.16 -17.91
CA ASN A 78 -6.15 -5.03 -17.91
C ASN A 78 -6.88 -6.40 -17.90
N GLN A 79 -6.17 -7.49 -17.62
CA GLN A 79 -6.80 -8.81 -17.49
C GLN A 79 -7.56 -8.92 -16.17
N ASP A 80 -8.58 -9.77 -16.14
CA ASP A 80 -9.25 -10.11 -14.89
C ASP A 80 -8.33 -10.98 -14.03
N VAL A 81 -7.67 -10.33 -13.07
CA VAL A 81 -6.74 -10.92 -12.12
C VAL A 81 -7.29 -10.88 -10.69
N GLU A 82 -8.51 -10.38 -10.50
CA GLU A 82 -9.11 -10.20 -9.18
C GLU A 82 -9.17 -11.53 -8.38
N PRO A 83 -9.58 -12.68 -8.96
CA PRO A 83 -9.58 -13.95 -8.24
C PRO A 83 -8.19 -14.36 -7.72
N VAL A 84 -7.14 -14.09 -8.51
CA VAL A 84 -5.75 -14.42 -8.15
C VAL A 84 -5.26 -13.50 -7.03
N ILE A 85 -5.55 -12.20 -7.13
CA ILE A 85 -5.19 -11.21 -6.09
C ILE A 85 -5.93 -11.53 -4.78
N LEU A 86 -7.21 -11.90 -4.85
CA LEU A 86 -7.98 -12.33 -3.68
C LEU A 86 -7.34 -13.54 -3.01
N GLY A 87 -6.86 -14.52 -3.79
CA GLY A 87 -6.11 -15.67 -3.26
C GLY A 87 -4.86 -15.25 -2.48
N ILE A 88 -4.07 -14.32 -3.03
CA ILE A 88 -2.88 -13.77 -2.36
C ILE A 88 -3.24 -13.10 -1.03
N VAL A 89 -4.30 -12.28 -1.03
CA VAL A 89 -4.76 -11.58 0.19
C VAL A 89 -5.27 -12.55 1.25
N LYS A 90 -6.00 -13.60 0.84
CA LYS A 90 -6.44 -14.66 1.76
C LYS A 90 -5.27 -15.39 2.40
N SER A 91 -4.26 -15.78 1.60
CA SER A 91 -3.05 -16.41 2.13
C SER A 91 -2.30 -15.49 3.10
N TRP A 92 -2.24 -14.18 2.86
CA TRP A 92 -1.70 -13.23 3.83
C TRP A 92 -2.50 -13.23 5.14
N ASN A 93 -3.83 -13.14 5.05
CA ASN A 93 -4.72 -13.08 6.21
C ASN A 93 -4.64 -14.32 7.12
N GLU A 94 -4.34 -15.48 6.57
CA GLU A 94 -4.12 -16.73 7.31
C GLU A 94 -2.83 -16.70 8.16
N GLN A 95 -1.82 -15.95 7.72
CA GLN A 95 -0.50 -15.88 8.36
C GLN A 95 -0.40 -14.81 9.45
N VAL A 96 -1.41 -13.95 9.58
CA VAL A 96 -1.36 -12.79 10.47
C VAL A 96 -2.50 -12.79 11.50
N PRO A 97 -2.28 -12.16 12.66
CA PRO A 97 -3.33 -12.02 13.65
C PRO A 97 -4.49 -11.18 13.11
N SER A 98 -5.69 -11.39 13.69
CA SER A 98 -6.95 -10.81 13.21
C SER A 98 -6.91 -9.29 12.99
N TYR A 99 -6.20 -8.55 13.84
CA TYR A 99 -6.09 -7.10 13.78
C TYR A 99 -5.25 -6.58 12.61
N SER A 100 -4.44 -7.43 11.98
CA SER A 100 -3.59 -7.09 10.82
C SER A 100 -4.12 -7.68 9.51
N ARG A 101 -5.32 -8.27 9.53
CA ARG A 101 -5.98 -8.84 8.35
C ARG A 101 -6.56 -7.73 7.49
N ILE A 102 -6.36 -7.84 6.19
CA ILE A 102 -6.99 -7.00 5.18
C ILE A 102 -8.46 -7.42 5.09
N LYS A 103 -9.39 -6.50 5.34
CA LYS A 103 -10.82 -6.79 5.33
C LYS A 103 -11.48 -6.45 4.00
N TYR A 104 -10.98 -5.42 3.33
CA TYR A 104 -11.49 -5.00 2.04
C TYR A 104 -10.39 -4.98 1.01
N LEU A 105 -10.71 -5.50 -0.17
CA LEU A 105 -9.85 -5.48 -1.35
C LEU A 105 -10.55 -4.67 -2.45
N LEU A 106 -9.80 -3.74 -3.05
CA LEU A 106 -10.12 -3.12 -4.33
C LEU A 106 -9.04 -3.47 -5.34
N VAL A 107 -9.44 -4.04 -6.48
CA VAL A 107 -8.58 -4.16 -7.64
C VAL A 107 -8.99 -3.09 -8.63
N ALA A 108 -8.05 -2.20 -8.97
CA ALA A 108 -8.33 -1.15 -9.95
C ALA A 108 -8.62 -1.78 -11.33
N PRO A 109 -9.56 -1.24 -12.12
CA PRO A 109 -9.94 -1.81 -13.41
C PRO A 109 -8.82 -1.71 -14.47
N SER A 110 -7.79 -0.90 -14.22
CA SER A 110 -6.62 -0.74 -15.08
C SER A 110 -5.38 -0.38 -14.24
N PRO A 111 -4.16 -0.58 -14.78
CA PRO A 111 -2.94 -0.14 -14.14
C PRO A 111 -2.94 1.37 -13.87
N PHE A 112 -2.43 1.76 -12.69
CA PHE A 112 -2.22 3.17 -12.37
C PHE A 112 -1.26 3.82 -13.34
N SER A 113 -1.54 5.08 -13.69
CA SER A 113 -0.74 5.83 -14.64
C SER A 113 -0.44 7.24 -14.14
N ILE A 114 0.40 7.96 -14.89
CA ILE A 114 0.59 9.40 -14.68
C ILE A 114 -0.64 10.17 -15.18
N ASN A 115 -1.25 9.69 -16.28
CA ASN A 115 -2.33 10.35 -17.00
C ASN A 115 -3.65 10.36 -16.22
N ASP A 116 -3.92 9.32 -15.43
CA ASP A 116 -5.08 9.27 -14.52
C ASP A 116 -4.85 10.04 -13.20
N GLY A 117 -3.68 10.65 -13.02
CA GLY A 117 -3.31 11.42 -11.84
C GLY A 117 -2.99 10.58 -10.60
N LEU A 118 -2.89 9.25 -10.71
CA LEU A 118 -2.62 8.35 -9.58
C LEU A 118 -1.13 8.18 -9.30
N LEU A 119 -0.27 8.43 -10.29
CA LEU A 119 1.18 8.45 -10.14
C LEU A 119 1.75 9.88 -10.25
N THR A 120 2.91 10.07 -9.63
CA THR A 120 3.81 11.20 -9.88
C THR A 120 4.57 10.97 -11.20
N ALA A 121 5.21 12.02 -11.74
CA ALA A 121 6.11 11.87 -12.90
C ALA A 121 7.24 10.86 -12.66
N THR A 122 7.61 10.63 -11.38
CA THR A 122 8.60 9.63 -10.95
C THR A 122 7.98 8.25 -10.65
N LEU A 123 6.76 7.98 -11.09
CA LEU A 123 6.01 6.73 -10.89
C LEU A 123 5.70 6.36 -9.42
N LYS A 124 5.97 7.26 -8.47
CA LYS A 124 5.52 7.08 -7.07
C LYS A 124 4.01 7.27 -6.98
N MET A 125 3.33 6.42 -6.21
CA MET A 125 1.91 6.53 -5.89
C MET A 125 1.56 7.87 -5.23
N LYS A 126 0.48 8.51 -5.69
CA LYS A 126 -0.17 9.64 -5.01
C LYS A 126 -1.26 9.09 -4.07
N ARG A 127 -0.86 8.62 -2.88
CA ARG A 127 -1.74 7.94 -1.90
C ARG A 127 -3.08 8.66 -1.69
N LYS A 128 -3.08 9.98 -1.47
CA LYS A 128 -4.30 10.79 -1.30
C LYS A 128 -5.21 10.76 -2.53
N SER A 129 -4.65 10.87 -3.73
CA SER A 129 -5.42 10.80 -4.98
C SER A 129 -6.04 9.41 -5.18
N ILE A 130 -5.27 8.35 -4.91
CA ILE A 130 -5.75 6.96 -4.99
C ILE A 130 -6.89 6.75 -4.01
N VAL A 131 -6.70 7.05 -2.72
CA VAL A 131 -7.77 6.90 -1.72
C VAL A 131 -8.98 7.73 -2.10
N ASN A 132 -8.83 9.00 -2.48
CA ASN A 132 -9.97 9.83 -2.86
C ASN A 132 -10.76 9.24 -4.03
N LYS A 133 -10.07 8.84 -5.11
CA LYS A 133 -10.71 8.25 -6.30
C LYS A 133 -11.51 7.00 -5.96
N PHE A 134 -10.90 6.10 -5.19
CA PHE A 134 -11.49 4.81 -4.85
C PHE A 134 -12.32 4.81 -3.56
N SER A 135 -12.45 5.96 -2.89
CA SER A 135 -13.40 6.17 -1.79
C SER A 135 -14.68 6.88 -2.26
N SER A 136 -14.61 7.66 -3.34
CA SER A 136 -15.76 8.35 -3.95
C SER A 136 -16.57 7.46 -4.89
N GLU A 137 -15.91 6.51 -5.57
CA GLU A 137 -16.60 5.39 -6.20
C GLU A 137 -17.05 4.46 -5.07
N SER A 138 -18.37 4.35 -4.88
CA SER A 138 -19.00 3.88 -3.65
C SER A 138 -18.31 2.64 -3.04
N PHE A 139 -17.96 2.75 -1.76
CA PHE A 139 -17.47 1.65 -0.89
C PHE A 139 -18.27 0.34 -0.99
N SER A 140 -19.47 0.35 -1.59
CA SER A 140 -20.24 -0.82 -1.99
C SER A 140 -19.54 -1.75 -2.99
N SER A 141 -18.47 -1.32 -3.67
CA SER A 141 -17.68 -2.15 -4.60
C SER A 141 -16.46 -2.81 -3.94
N LEU A 142 -16.13 -2.48 -2.69
CA LEU A 142 -15.07 -3.19 -1.97
C LEU A 142 -15.54 -4.60 -1.65
N ALA A 143 -14.94 -5.58 -2.30
CA ALA A 143 -15.16 -6.97 -1.96
C ALA A 143 -14.65 -7.20 -0.53
N HIS A 144 -15.55 -7.65 0.35
CA HIS A 144 -15.14 -8.17 1.64
C HIS A 144 -14.31 -9.44 1.40
N VAL A 145 -13.07 -9.47 1.87
CA VAL A 145 -12.12 -10.56 1.57
C VAL A 145 -12.65 -11.91 2.04
N ASP A 146 -13.34 -11.91 3.18
CA ASP A 146 -13.91 -13.13 3.77
C ASP A 146 -15.36 -13.42 3.32
N GLY A 147 -15.94 -12.62 2.40
CA GLY A 147 -17.25 -12.89 1.79
C GLY A 147 -18.50 -12.67 2.64
N TYR A 148 -18.41 -11.89 3.74
CA TYR A 148 -19.53 -11.52 4.61
C TYR A 148 -19.72 -10.01 4.68
#